data_AF-A0AAF0QC01-F1
#
_entry.id   AF-A0AAF0QC01-F1
#
_cell.length_a   1.000
_cell.length_b   1.000
_cell.length_c   1.000
_cell.angle_alpha   90.00
_cell.angle_beta   90.00
_cell.angle_gamma   90.00
#
_symmetry.space_group_name_H-M   'P 1'
#
loop_
_entity.id
_entity.type
_entity.pdbx_description
1 polymer ?
#
loop_
_entity_poly.entity_id
_entity_poly.type
_entity_poly.pdbx_seq_one_letter_code
_entity_poly.pdbx_strand_id
1 'polypeptide(L)'
;ENLDSSIQLTLELSTQIWKEKVVGGTHKGRCYGLGSRNDVRLFQLGLESIGSSRQVEALDSVQIVAMSDQIAKLTTALAESERRRVVKQQSMSETVQQIKEQVMNLARRPTTSAPNDIDDESDEDDYVDLTP
;
A
#
# COMPACT_ATOMS: atom_id res chain seq x y z
N GLU A 1 -79.73 -14.40 -33.33
CA GLU A 1 -78.44 -15.09 -33.16
C GLU A 1 -77.75 -14.45 -31.98
N ASN A 2 -77.57 -15.21 -30.90
CA ASN A 2 -77.25 -14.69 -29.57
C ASN A 2 -75.74 -14.82 -29.32
N LEU A 3 -75.04 -13.68 -29.29
CA LEU A 3 -73.63 -13.56 -28.97
C LEU A 3 -73.48 -13.56 -27.45
N ASP A 4 -73.33 -14.74 -26.83
CA ASP A 4 -72.97 -14.78 -25.40
C ASP A 4 -72.31 -16.10 -24.97
N SER A 5 -71.27 -16.52 -25.69
CA SER A 5 -70.38 -17.59 -25.21
C SER A 5 -69.14 -16.99 -24.57
N SER A 6 -69.34 -16.35 -23.41
CA SER A 6 -68.24 -16.03 -22.49
C SER A 6 -67.66 -17.34 -21.96
N ILE A 7 -66.58 -17.80 -22.59
CA ILE A 7 -65.75 -18.89 -22.05
C ILE A 7 -65.13 -18.33 -20.75
N GLN A 8 -65.77 -18.61 -19.62
CA GLN A 8 -65.13 -18.45 -18.32
C GLN A 8 -63.99 -19.47 -18.26
N LEU A 9 -62.79 -19.04 -18.62
CA LEU A 9 -61.57 -19.79 -18.38
C LEU A 9 -61.48 -20.01 -16.87
N THR A 10 -61.78 -21.23 -16.43
CA THR A 10 -61.64 -21.59 -15.03
C THR A 10 -60.19 -21.36 -14.61
N LEU A 11 -60.02 -20.97 -13.34
CA LEU A 11 -58.70 -20.71 -12.75
C LEU A 11 -57.73 -21.86 -13.07
N GLU A 12 -58.21 -23.10 -13.01
CA GLU A 12 -57.48 -24.33 -13.30
C GLU A 12 -56.93 -24.40 -14.73
N LEU A 13 -57.76 -24.14 -15.75
CA LEU A 13 -57.35 -24.11 -17.15
C LEU A 13 -56.34 -22.99 -17.43
N SER A 14 -56.52 -21.82 -16.81
CA SER A 14 -55.57 -20.72 -16.95
C SER A 14 -54.20 -21.04 -16.32
N THR A 15 -54.17 -21.68 -15.15
CA THR A 15 -52.91 -22.15 -14.54
C THR A 15 -52.23 -23.25 -15.34
N GLN A 16 -53.00 -24.13 -15.99
CA GLN A 16 -52.46 -25.22 -16.78
C GLN A 16 -51.79 -24.70 -18.05
N ILE A 17 -52.44 -23.77 -18.75
CA ILE A 17 -51.88 -23.09 -19.93
C ILE A 17 -50.63 -22.27 -19.56
N TRP A 18 -50.62 -21.63 -18.39
CA TRP A 18 -49.47 -20.83 -17.93
C TRP A 18 -48.26 -21.69 -17.56
N LYS A 19 -48.47 -22.83 -16.90
CA LYS A 19 -47.41 -23.81 -16.63
C LYS A 19 -46.82 -24.39 -17.91
N GLU A 20 -47.65 -24.68 -18.91
CA GLU A 20 -47.18 -25.31 -20.15
C GLU A 20 -46.43 -24.32 -21.05
N LYS A 21 -46.84 -23.04 -21.09
CA LYS A 21 -46.27 -22.04 -21.99
C LYS A 21 -45.17 -21.15 -21.39
N VAL A 22 -45.21 -20.86 -20.09
CA VAL A 22 -44.25 -19.93 -19.44
C VAL A 22 -43.15 -20.69 -18.71
N VAL A 23 -43.49 -21.79 -18.05
CA VAL A 23 -42.54 -22.69 -17.37
C VAL A 23 -42.19 -23.81 -18.34
N GLY A 24 -41.39 -23.49 -19.36
CA GLY A 24 -40.97 -24.40 -20.43
C GLY A 24 -41.00 -25.87 -19.99
N GLY A 25 -41.98 -26.61 -20.53
CA GLY A 25 -42.46 -27.87 -19.97
C GLY A 25 -41.35 -28.84 -19.60
N THR A 26 -41.54 -29.55 -18.48
CA THR A 26 -40.73 -30.66 -17.94
C THR A 26 -39.32 -30.81 -18.52
N HIS A 27 -38.53 -29.73 -18.53
CA HIS A 27 -37.14 -29.81 -18.93
C HIS A 27 -36.32 -30.03 -17.67
N LYS A 28 -35.63 -31.17 -17.63
CA LYS A 28 -34.76 -31.66 -16.55
C LYS A 28 -33.94 -30.52 -15.91
N GLY A 29 -34.44 -29.96 -14.81
CA GLY A 29 -33.68 -29.11 -13.90
C GLY A 29 -33.91 -29.63 -12.49
N ARG A 30 -32.95 -30.40 -11.96
CA ARG A 30 -33.00 -30.85 -10.56
C ARG A 30 -32.72 -29.64 -9.67
N CYS A 31 -33.76 -29.05 -9.10
CA CYS A 31 -33.60 -28.09 -8.01
C CYS A 31 -33.34 -28.84 -6.71
N TYR A 32 -32.08 -28.92 -6.29
CA TYR A 32 -31.75 -29.33 -4.92
C TYR A 32 -31.86 -28.12 -4.01
N GLY A 33 -32.68 -28.20 -2.94
CA GLY A 33 -32.57 -27.29 -1.80
C GLY A 33 -33.82 -26.53 -1.33
N LEU A 34 -35.05 -26.90 -1.70
CA LEU A 34 -36.25 -26.28 -1.12
C LEU A 34 -36.67 -26.99 0.19
N GLY A 35 -35.87 -26.79 1.24
CA GLY A 35 -36.12 -27.36 2.57
C GLY A 35 -36.85 -26.43 3.53
N SER A 36 -36.93 -25.12 3.23
CA SER A 36 -37.49 -24.13 4.15
C SER A 36 -38.69 -23.40 3.57
N ARG A 37 -39.69 -23.13 4.43
CA ARG A 37 -40.92 -22.39 4.10
C ARG A 37 -40.67 -20.95 3.64
N ASN A 38 -39.46 -20.42 3.86
CA ASN A 38 -39.05 -19.10 3.37
C ASN A 38 -38.56 -19.14 1.92
N ASP A 39 -37.93 -20.23 1.48
CA ASP A 39 -37.38 -20.36 0.12
C ASP A 39 -38.52 -20.43 -0.91
N VAL A 40 -39.62 -21.10 -0.55
CA VAL A 40 -40.84 -21.16 -1.36
C VAL A 40 -41.45 -19.77 -1.55
N ARG A 41 -41.42 -18.91 -0.53
CA ARG A 41 -41.98 -17.55 -0.62
C ARG A 41 -41.13 -16.63 -1.49
N LEU A 42 -39.80 -16.74 -1.41
CA LEU A 42 -38.90 -15.98 -2.28
C LEU A 42 -39.12 -16.35 -3.76
N PHE A 43 -39.23 -17.65 -4.03
CA PHE A 43 -39.54 -18.15 -5.38
C PHE A 43 -40.91 -17.65 -5.87
N GLN A 44 -41.92 -17.64 -5.00
CA GLN A 44 -43.27 -17.12 -5.32
C GLN A 44 -43.29 -15.62 -5.63
N LEU A 45 -42.35 -14.85 -5.07
CA LEU A 45 -42.24 -13.40 -5.26
C LEU A 45 -41.36 -13.02 -6.45
N GLY A 46 -40.87 -13.98 -7.24
CA GLY A 46 -39.94 -13.73 -8.36
C GLY A 46 -38.57 -13.22 -7.89
N LEU A 47 -38.31 -13.26 -6.58
CA LEU A 47 -37.00 -13.01 -5.97
C LEU A 47 -36.27 -14.34 -5.89
N GLU A 48 -36.05 -14.95 -7.05
CA GLU A 48 -35.15 -16.08 -7.15
C GLU A 48 -33.79 -15.58 -6.66
N SER A 49 -33.41 -15.98 -5.44
CA SER A 49 -32.14 -15.56 -4.87
C SER A 49 -31.07 -16.00 -5.84
N ILE A 50 -30.36 -15.04 -6.44
CA ILE A 50 -29.16 -15.31 -7.23
C ILE A 50 -28.24 -16.07 -6.29
N GLY A 51 -28.23 -17.40 -6.43
CA GLY A 51 -27.50 -18.28 -5.54
C GLY A 51 -26.04 -17.84 -5.57
N SER A 52 -25.48 -17.56 -4.40
CA SER A 52 -24.06 -17.28 -4.27
C SER A 52 -23.29 -18.40 -4.95
N SER A 53 -22.62 -18.08 -6.07
CA SER A 53 -21.78 -19.04 -6.74
C SER A 53 -20.54 -19.21 -5.88
N ARG A 54 -20.29 -20.43 -5.41
CA ARG A 54 -19.07 -20.79 -4.65
C ARG A 54 -17.78 -20.33 -5.35
N GLN A 55 -17.81 -20.10 -6.66
CA GLN A 55 -16.69 -19.55 -7.42
C GLN A 55 -16.43 -18.07 -7.13
N VAL A 56 -17.47 -17.25 -6.92
CA VAL A 56 -17.34 -15.82 -6.57
C VAL A 56 -16.73 -15.67 -5.17
N GLU A 57 -17.21 -16.46 -4.19
CA GLU A 57 -16.64 -16.47 -2.83
C GLU A 57 -15.18 -16.95 -2.81
N ALA A 58 -14.85 -17.98 -3.62
CA ALA A 58 -13.48 -18.46 -3.75
C ALA A 58 -12.55 -17.41 -4.39
N LEU A 59 -13.01 -16.73 -5.45
CA LEU A 59 -12.23 -15.66 -6.10
C LEU A 59 -11.96 -14.49 -5.15
N ASP A 60 -12.94 -14.09 -4.34
CA ASP A 60 -12.78 -13.06 -3.32
C ASP A 60 -11.75 -13.47 -2.26
N SER A 61 -11.85 -14.70 -1.75
CA SER A 61 -10.89 -15.20 -0.77
C SER A 61 -9.44 -15.27 -1.28
N VAL A 62 -9.23 -15.66 -2.55
CA VAL A 62 -7.89 -15.71 -3.17
C VAL A 62 -7.32 -14.30 -3.35
N GLN A 63 -8.13 -13.34 -3.76
CA GLN A 63 -7.70 -11.94 -3.89
C GLN A 63 -7.35 -11.33 -2.53
N ILE A 64 -8.14 -11.60 -1.49
CA ILE A 64 -7.88 -11.16 -0.12
C ILE A 64 -6.54 -11.72 0.38
N VAL A 65 -6.25 -13.00 0.16
CA VAL A 65 -4.97 -13.61 0.54
C VAL A 65 -3.81 -12.95 -0.21
N ALA A 66 -3.94 -12.76 -1.53
CA ALA A 66 -2.89 -12.13 -2.34
C ALA A 66 -2.61 -10.67 -1.90
N MET A 67 -3.66 -9.90 -1.60
CA MET A 67 -3.52 -8.53 -1.07
C MET A 67 -2.86 -8.54 0.31
N SER A 68 -3.23 -9.49 1.17
CA SER A 68 -2.64 -9.63 2.51
C SER A 68 -1.14 -9.92 2.43
N ASP A 69 -0.71 -10.80 1.52
CA ASP A 69 0.71 -11.08 1.26
C ASP A 69 1.46 -9.85 0.74
N GLN A 70 0.84 -9.05 -0.13
CA GLN A 70 1.43 -7.81 -0.62
C GLN A 70 1.60 -6.79 0.50
N ILE A 71 0.59 -6.63 1.37
CA ILE A 71 0.67 -5.77 2.54
C ILE A 71 1.83 -6.22 3.44
N ALA A 72 1.94 -7.51 3.75
CA ALA A 72 3.03 -8.03 4.57
C ALA A 72 4.42 -7.75 3.98
N LYS A 73 4.58 -7.92 2.66
CA LYS A 73 5.83 -7.60 1.95
C LYS A 73 6.15 -6.10 2.01
N LEU A 74 5.16 -5.23 1.82
CA LEU A 74 5.36 -3.78 1.89
C LEU A 74 5.68 -3.33 3.32
N THR A 75 5.00 -3.87 4.33
CA THR A 75 5.25 -3.57 5.74
C THR A 75 6.67 -3.97 6.15
N THR A 76 7.14 -5.14 5.73
CA THR A 76 8.52 -5.59 6.02
C THR A 76 9.56 -4.73 5.31
N ALA A 77 9.36 -4.41 4.02
CA ALA A 77 10.25 -3.52 3.27
C ALA A 77 10.30 -2.10 3.86
N LEU A 78 9.16 -1.57 4.32
CA LEU A 78 9.09 -0.27 4.98
C LEU A 78 9.91 -0.24 6.27
N ALA A 79 9.70 -1.23 7.15
CA ALA A 79 10.43 -1.32 8.42
C ALA A 79 11.95 -1.44 8.22
N GLU A 80 12.39 -2.20 7.21
CA GLU A 80 13.81 -2.30 6.86
C GLU A 80 14.36 -0.97 6.32
N SER A 81 13.59 -0.27 5.49
CA SER A 81 13.94 1.05 4.96
C SER A 81 14.10 2.09 6.09
N GLU A 82 13.17 2.12 7.04
CA GLU A 82 13.24 3.03 8.19
C GLU A 82 14.47 2.75 9.05
N ARG A 83 14.77 1.47 9.34
CA ARG A 83 15.99 1.08 10.07
C ARG A 83 17.25 1.58 9.35
N ARG A 84 17.35 1.36 8.03
CA ARG A 84 18.47 1.86 7.22
C ARG A 84 18.59 3.38 7.30
N ARG A 85 17.47 4.10 7.26
CA ARG A 85 17.44 5.56 7.33
C ARG A 85 17.93 6.07 8.68
N VAL A 86 17.53 5.42 9.79
CA VAL A 86 18.00 5.74 11.14
C VAL A 86 19.51 5.51 11.28
N VAL A 87 20.00 4.35 10.85
CA VAL A 87 21.45 4.05 10.89
C VAL A 87 22.25 5.08 10.09
N LYS A 88 21.78 5.43 8.88
CA LYS A 88 22.42 6.46 8.05
C LYS A 88 22.40 7.84 8.72
N GLN A 89 21.29 8.21 9.34
CA GLN A 89 21.18 9.49 10.04
C GLN A 89 22.16 9.54 11.23
N GLN A 90 22.27 8.45 11.98
CA GLN A 90 23.21 8.35 13.09
C GLN A 90 24.66 8.47 12.61
N SER A 91 25.05 7.73 11.55
CA SER A 91 26.40 7.83 11.00
C SER A 91 26.73 9.23 10.50
N MET A 92 25.78 9.91 9.85
CA MET A 92 25.97 11.30 9.42
C MET A 92 26.13 12.24 10.61
N SER A 93 25.35 12.04 11.68
CA SER A 93 25.46 12.83 12.91
C SER A 93 26.84 12.66 13.56
N GLU A 94 27.36 11.44 13.61
CA GLU A 94 28.71 11.15 14.12
C GLU A 94 29.78 11.88 13.29
N THR A 95 29.68 11.83 11.97
CA THR A 95 30.60 12.57 11.08
C THR A 95 30.54 14.08 11.32
N VAL A 96 29.34 14.65 11.47
CA VAL A 96 29.18 16.08 11.77
C VAL A 96 29.81 16.44 13.11
N GLN A 97 29.65 15.60 14.13
CA GLN A 97 30.29 15.81 15.44
C GLN A 97 31.82 15.76 15.34
N GLN A 98 32.38 14.78 14.61
CA GLN A 98 33.82 14.68 14.37
C GLN A 98 34.37 15.91 13.64
N ILE A 99 33.69 16.37 12.58
CA ILE A 99 34.09 17.59 11.85
C ILE A 99 34.07 18.80 12.78
N LYS A 100 33.01 18.94 13.59
CA LYS A 100 32.91 20.03 14.56
C LYS A 100 34.09 20.02 15.53
N GLU A 101 34.46 18.86 16.05
CA GLU A 101 35.60 18.71 16.95
C GLU A 101 36.93 19.07 16.26
N GLN A 102 37.15 18.60 15.03
CA GLN A 102 38.34 18.97 14.24
C GLN A 102 38.43 20.48 14.02
N VAL A 103 37.33 21.15 13.68
CA VAL A 103 37.27 22.60 13.47
C VAL A 103 37.59 23.35 14.77
N MET A 104 37.02 22.92 15.91
CA MET A 104 37.31 23.52 17.21
C MET A 104 38.78 23.39 17.61
N ASN A 105 39.39 22.24 17.32
CA ASN A 105 40.81 22.00 17.58
C ASN A 105 41.72 22.83 16.67
N LEU A 106 41.35 23.01 15.39
CA LEU A 106 42.05 23.93 14.48
C LEU A 106 41.98 25.38 14.98
N ALA A 107 40.80 25.85 15.38
CA ALA A 107 40.59 27.22 15.86
C ALA A 107 41.30 27.49 17.19
N ARG A 108 41.53 26.47 18.02
CA ARG A 108 42.29 26.58 19.28
C ARG A 108 43.80 26.52 19.11
N ARG A 109 44.32 26.14 17.94
CA ARG A 109 45.77 26.06 17.72
C ARG A 109 46.34 27.49 17.77
N PRO A 110 47.26 27.81 18.71
CA PRO A 110 47.89 29.11 18.73
C PRO A 110 48.66 29.30 17.42
N THR A 111 48.44 30.41 16.73
CA THR A 111 49.28 30.90 15.63
C THR A 111 50.65 31.23 16.22
N THR A 112 51.48 30.21 16.41
CA THR A 112 52.88 30.37 16.81
C THR A 112 53.75 30.49 15.57
N SER A 113 54.63 31.49 15.65
CA SER A 113 55.65 31.96 14.72
C SER A 113 55.16 32.55 13.40
N ALA A 114 54.93 33.87 13.41
CA ALA A 114 55.45 34.69 12.32
C ALA A 114 56.99 34.54 12.32
N PRO A 115 57.66 34.41 11.15
CA PRO A 115 59.10 34.60 11.07
C PRO A 115 59.39 36.01 11.59
N ASN A 116 60.25 36.12 12.60
CA ASN A 116 60.81 37.39 13.00
C ASN A 116 61.69 37.89 11.84
N ASP A 117 61.13 38.72 10.97
CA ASP A 117 61.90 39.71 10.21
C ASP A 117 62.35 40.75 11.24
N ILE A 118 63.53 40.52 11.82
CA ILE A 118 64.29 41.61 12.43
C ILE A 118 65.37 41.90 11.40
N ASP A 119 65.10 42.94 10.63
CA ASP A 119 66.06 43.66 9.82
C ASP A 119 67.07 44.28 10.81
N ASP A 120 68.16 43.55 11.06
CA ASP A 120 69.27 44.00 11.90
C ASP A 120 70.13 44.94 11.06
N GLU A 121 69.60 46.15 10.87
CA GLU A 121 70.33 47.34 10.44
C GLU A 121 71.40 47.64 11.51
N SER A 122 72.52 46.91 11.44
CA SER A 122 73.70 47.15 12.26
C SER A 122 74.52 48.28 11.63
N ASP A 123 74.03 49.50 11.81
CA ASP A 123 74.80 50.73 11.59
C ASP A 123 75.89 50.88 12.68
N GLU A 124 77.11 51.05 12.18
CA GLU A 124 78.23 51.82 12.76
C GLU A 124 78.88 51.30 14.05
N ASP A 125 80.12 50.81 13.93
CA ASP A 125 81.18 51.17 14.89
C ASP A 125 82.56 51.23 14.21
N ASP A 126 83.18 52.38 14.41
CA ASP A 126 84.42 52.94 13.88
C ASP A 126 85.69 52.31 14.52
N TYR A 127 86.84 52.57 13.89
CA TYR A 127 88.20 52.69 14.46
C TYR A 127 89.29 51.62 14.16
N VAL A 128 90.22 52.04 13.27
CA VAL A 128 91.70 51.87 13.14
C VAL A 128 92.28 50.46 12.88
N ASP A 129 93.30 50.27 12.03
CA ASP A 129 94.60 50.97 12.03
C ASP A 129 95.27 50.95 10.63
N LEU A 130 95.96 52.04 10.34
CA LEU A 130 96.72 52.24 9.12
C LEU A 130 98.09 51.56 9.23
N THR A 131 98.56 51.09 8.07
CA THR A 131 99.98 50.95 7.63
C THR A 131 100.79 49.74 8.12
N PRO A 132 101.89 49.32 7.44
CA PRO A 132 102.85 50.10 6.60
C PRO A 132 102.62 50.11 5.07
#